data_AF-A0A0X1RYS7-F1
#
_entry.id   AF-A0A0X1RYS7-F1
#
_cell.length_a   1.000
_cell.length_b   1.000
_cell.length_c   1.000
_cell.angle_alpha   90.00
_cell.angle_beta   90.00
_cell.angle_gamma   90.00
#
_symmetry.space_group_name_H-M   'P 1'
#
loop_
_entity.id
_entity.type
_entity.pdbx_description
1 polymer ?
#
loop_
_entity_poly.entity_id
_entity_poly.type
_entity_poly.pdbx_seq_one_letter_code
_entity_poly.pdbx_strand_id
1 'polypeptide(L)' 'MSNKRENLIILRGEKSRREIAAILEITPQMLGAIERGSRTPSLNLAKKIADLYNKPIDDIFFNLKGNEMCLL' A
#
# COMPACT_ATOMS: atom_id res chain seq x y z
N MET A 1 -12.30 -5.01 -11.77
CA MET A 1 -10.93 -5.53 -11.53
C MET A 1 -10.38 -4.84 -10.29
N SER A 2 -10.32 -5.54 -9.16
CA SER A 2 -9.86 -4.95 -7.89
C SER A 2 -8.34 -4.85 -7.91
N ASN A 3 -7.78 -3.63 -7.98
CA ASN A 3 -6.33 -3.37 -7.86
C ASN A 3 -5.88 -3.55 -6.41
N LYS A 4 -6.08 -4.74 -5.86
CA LYS A 4 -5.69 -5.08 -4.49
C LYS A 4 -4.16 -4.96 -4.38
N ARG A 5 -3.69 -4.15 -3.43
CA ARG A 5 -2.27 -3.94 -3.14
C ARG A 5 -1.80 -5.04 -2.20
N GLU A 6 -1.54 -6.22 -2.76
CA GLU A 6 -1.15 -7.41 -2.00
C GLU A 6 0.09 -7.18 -1.14
N ASN A 7 1.07 -6.41 -1.63
CA ASN A 7 2.29 -6.09 -0.87
C ASN A 7 1.97 -5.42 0.47
N LEU A 8 0.99 -4.51 0.54
CA LEU A 8 0.60 -3.89 1.81
C LEU A 8 -0.02 -4.89 2.79
N ILE A 9 -0.77 -5.85 2.28
CA ILE A 9 -1.40 -6.88 3.11
C ILE A 9 -0.33 -7.84 3.65
N ILE A 10 0.64 -8.20 2.82
CA ILE A 10 1.80 -9.02 3.20
C ILE A 10 2.64 -8.30 4.26
N LEU A 11 2.97 -7.02 4.03
CA LEU A 11 3.76 -6.21 4.95
C LEU A 11 3.06 -6.01 6.31
N ARG A 12 1.72 -5.86 6.31
CA ARG A 12 0.95 -5.82 7.55
C ARG A 12 1.02 -7.15 8.31
N GLY A 13 1.05 -8.27 7.59
CA GLY A 13 1.08 -9.61 8.19
C GLY A 13 -0.13 -9.84 9.10
N GLU A 14 0.13 -10.35 10.31
CA GLU A 14 -0.91 -10.67 11.30
C GLU A 14 -1.48 -9.46 12.03
N LYS A 15 -0.83 -8.28 11.90
CA LYS A 15 -1.32 -7.07 12.55
C LYS A 15 -2.68 -6.69 12.00
N SER A 16 -3.59 -6.29 12.86
CA SER A 16 -4.90 -5.81 12.45
C SER A 16 -4.78 -4.48 11.70
N ARG A 17 -5.78 -4.17 10.87
CA ARG A 17 -5.87 -2.85 10.24
C ARG A 17 -5.95 -1.73 11.26
N ARG A 18 -6.52 -1.99 12.44
CA ARG A 18 -6.65 -1.01 13.51
C ARG A 18 -5.29 -0.60 14.07
N GLU A 19 -4.42 -1.58 14.30
CA GLU A 19 -3.07 -1.33 14.81
C GLU A 19 -2.24 -0.51 13.82
N ILE A 20 -2.19 -0.92 12.56
CA ILE A 20 -1.42 -0.19 11.53
C ILE A 20 -2.02 1.20 11.27
N ALA A 21 -3.35 1.32 11.24
CA ALA A 21 -4.00 2.61 11.03
C ALA A 21 -3.73 3.57 12.18
N ALA A 22 -3.65 3.09 13.42
CA ALA A 22 -3.27 3.90 14.57
C ALA A 22 -1.83 4.43 14.44
N ILE A 23 -0.88 3.59 14.03
CA ILE A 23 0.53 4.00 13.79
C ILE A 23 0.62 5.07 12.70
N LEU A 24 -0.16 4.92 11.63
CA LEU A 24 -0.17 5.83 10.49
C LEU A 24 -1.05 7.07 10.71
N GLU A 25 -1.73 7.18 11.86
CA GLU A 25 -2.67 8.24 12.21
C GLU A 25 -3.81 8.40 11.19
N ILE A 26 -4.36 7.28 10.71
CA ILE A 26 -5.49 7.21 9.79
C ILE A 26 -6.60 6.31 10.33
N THR A 27 -7.74 6.28 9.65
CA THR A 27 -8.83 5.35 10.01
C THR A 27 -8.56 3.94 9.46
N PRO A 28 -9.00 2.87 10.15
CA PRO A 28 -8.90 1.50 9.64
C PRO A 28 -9.60 1.30 8.28
N GLN A 29 -10.66 2.07 8.03
CA GLN A 29 -11.39 2.10 6.76
C GLN A 29 -10.52 2.68 5.64
N MET A 30 -9.78 3.75 5.92
CA MET A 30 -8.84 4.35 4.96
C MET A 30 -7.72 3.37 4.61
N LEU A 31 -7.13 2.71 5.62
CA LEU A 31 -6.13 1.66 5.37
C LEU A 31 -6.70 0.53 4.50
N GLY A 32 -7.91 0.05 4.82
CA GLY A 32 -8.58 -0.98 4.01
C GLY A 32 -8.88 -0.53 2.57
N ALA A 33 -9.24 0.74 2.36
CA ALA A 33 -9.45 1.30 1.02
C ALA A 33 -8.13 1.37 0.23
N ILE A 34 -7.01 1.66 0.91
CA ILE A 34 -5.68 1.66 0.30
C ILE A 34 -5.27 0.21 -0.03
N GLU A 35 -5.43 -0.75 0.87
CA GLU A 35 -5.11 -2.16 0.60
C GLU A 35 -5.91 -2.74 -0.58
N ARG A 36 -7.15 -2.30 -0.79
CA ARG A 36 -7.99 -2.75 -1.92
C ARG A 36 -7.75 -1.97 -3.22
N GLY A 37 -6.91 -0.94 -3.20
CA GLY A 37 -6.69 -0.07 -4.35
C GLY A 37 -7.82 0.91 -4.66
N SER A 38 -8.89 0.94 -3.86
CA SER A 38 -10.02 1.86 -4.08
C SER A 38 -9.70 3.31 -3.70
N ARG A 39 -8.60 3.54 -2.98
CA ARG A 39 -8.09 4.87 -2.66
C ARG A 39 -6.58 4.91 -2.77
N THR A 40 -6.04 5.95 -3.39
CA THR A 40 -4.60 6.23 -3.41
C THR A 40 -4.23 7.11 -2.21
N PRO A 41 -3.18 6.76 -1.42
CA PRO A 41 -2.72 7.61 -0.33
C PRO A 41 -2.13 8.93 -0.86
N SER A 42 -2.08 9.96 -0.02
CA SER A 42 -1.26 11.14 -0.33
C SER A 42 0.23 10.77 -0.31
N LEU A 43 1.08 11.57 -0.95
CA LEU A 43 2.53 11.34 -0.94
C LEU A 43 3.10 11.26 0.48
N ASN A 44 2.62 12.12 1.40
CA ASN A 44 3.04 12.10 2.79
C ASN A 44 2.66 10.78 3.50
N LEU A 45 1.44 10.27 3.25
CA LEU A 45 1.01 9.00 3.82
C LEU A 45 1.75 7.80 3.18
N ALA A 46 2.02 7.86 1.87
CA ALA A 46 2.84 6.86 1.19
C ALA A 46 4.26 6.80 1.79
N LYS A 47 4.84 7.98 2.09
CA LYS A 47 6.13 8.08 2.78
C LYS A 47 6.08 7.49 4.20
N LYS A 48 5.06 7.82 5.01
CA LYS A 48 4.88 7.21 6.34
C LYS A 48 4.78 5.68 6.27
N ILE A 49 4.09 5.15 5.27
CA ILE A 49 3.97 3.70 5.03
C ILE A 49 5.34 3.09 4.64
N ALA A 50 6.10 3.76 3.78
CA ALA A 50 7.45 3.37 3.40
C ALA A 50 8.39 3.30 4.61
N ASP A 51 8.35 4.35 5.44
CA ASP A 51 9.16 4.43 6.66
C ASP A 51 8.76 3.34 7.67
N LEU A 52 7.45 3.09 7.85
CA LEU A 52 6.94 2.04 8.77
C LEU A 52 7.46 0.65 8.41
N TYR A 53 7.52 0.32 7.12
CA TYR A 53 7.95 -0.99 6.65
C TYR A 53 9.42 -1.05 6.25
N ASN A 54 10.15 0.07 6.37
CA ASN A 54 11.52 0.21 5.91
C ASN A 54 11.71 -0.28 4.46
N LYS A 55 10.83 0.19 3.57
CA LYS A 55 10.79 -0.20 2.16
C LYS A 55 10.59 1.03 1.26
N PRO A 56 11.20 1.07 0.07
CA PRO A 56 10.91 2.11 -0.92
C PRO A 56 9.41 2.17 -1.26
N ILE A 57 8.90 3.36 -1.56
CA ILE A 57 7.50 3.55 -2.01
C ILE A 57 7.22 2.67 -3.24
N ASP A 58 8.20 2.56 -4.14
CA ASP A 58 8.10 1.79 -5.37
C ASP A 58 7.82 0.31 -5.08
N ASP A 59 8.58 -0.32 -4.18
CA ASP A 59 8.38 -1.71 -3.75
C ASP A 59 6.99 -1.96 -3.13
N ILE A 60 6.41 -0.96 -2.48
CA ILE A 60 5.13 -1.08 -1.78
C ILE A 60 3.95 -0.92 -2.74
N PHE A 61 4.01 0.07 -3.63
CA PHE A 61 2.86 0.51 -4.42
C PHE A 61 2.95 0.11 -5.90
N PHE A 62 4.13 -0.20 -6.40
CA PHE A 62 4.37 -0.56 -7.79
C PHE A 62 4.89 -1.99 -7.86
N ASN A 63 4.05 -2.91 -8.33
CA ASN A 63 4.57 -4.17 -8.82
C ASN A 63 5.21 -3.87 -10.18
N LEU A 64 6.53 -4.01 -10.28
CA LEU A 64 7.25 -4.15 -11.54
C LEU A 64 6.86 -5.48 -12.22
N LYS A 65 5.56 -5.78 -12.40
CA LYS A 65 5.17 -6.48 -13.62
C LYS A 65 5.33 -5.41 -14.68
N GLY A 66 6.54 -5.34 -15.24
CA GLY A 66 6.86 -4.41 -16.31
C GLY A 66 5.68 -4.40 -17.27
N ASN A 67 5.25 -3.20 -17.65
CA ASN A 67 4.46 -3.05 -18.86
C ASN A 67 5.18 -3.91 -19.90
N GLU A 68 4.56 -5.02 -20.34
CA GLU A 68 5.00 -5.66 -21.56
C GLU A 68 4.86 -4.57 -22.60
N MET A 69 5.98 -3.92 -22.87
CA MET A 69 6.10 -2.87 -23.85
C MET A 69 5.58 -3.49 -25.13
N CYS A 70 4.44 -2.99 -25.60
CA CYS A 70 3.92 -3.31 -26.91
C CYS A 70 4.96 -2.77 -27.90
N LEU A 71 5.97 -3.59 -28.20
CA LEU A 71 6.84 -3.41 -29.34
C LEU A 71 6.02 -3.86 -30.56
N LEU A 72 5.38 -2.88 -31.20
CA LEU A 72 5.03 -2.94 -32.61
C LEU A 72 5.95 -1.96 -33.35
#